data_AF-A0A0Q4RAP2-F1
#
_entry.id   AF-A0A0Q4RAP2-F1
#
_cell.length_a   1.000
_cell.length_b   1.000
_cell.length_c   1.000
_cell.angle_alpha   90.00
_cell.angle_beta   90.00
_cell.angle_gamma   90.00
#
_symmetry.space_group_name_H-M   'P 1'
#
loop_
_entity.id
_entity.type
_entity.pdbx_description
1 polymer ?
#
loop_
_entity_poly.entity_id
_entity_poly.type
_entity_poly.pdbx_seq_one_letter_code
_entity_poly.pdbx_strand_id
1 'polypeptide(L)'
;MPFEFDLYGWFAGGVAAAGLRTVPGAPPSQSTTTTEGEPRANWTGSAWVMRPYVAPLPEPEAPAVAAPRVVSVLRFRRRFTPEEKAAIEWAAVDRPEQPEAARMQAAALRATLADQAAAQFIDLEDLATAQGVQVLESLGILDPGRALQILSSPVNQSELP
;
A
#
# COMPACT_ATOMS: atom_id res chain seq x y z
N MET A 1 -37.95 26.43 -9.75
CA MET A 1 -37.26 25.26 -9.19
C MET A 1 -36.38 24.68 -10.27
N PRO A 2 -35.05 24.85 -10.20
CA PRO A 2 -34.14 24.26 -11.18
C PRO A 2 -33.96 22.75 -10.98
N PHE A 3 -33.44 22.09 -12.01
CA PHE A 3 -33.28 20.65 -12.13
C PHE A 3 -31.79 20.30 -12.18
N GLU A 4 -31.36 19.39 -11.30
CA GLU A 4 -29.97 19.00 -11.13
C GLU A 4 -29.58 17.83 -12.04
N PHE A 5 -28.31 17.79 -12.47
CA PHE A 5 -27.70 16.64 -13.14
C PHE A 5 -26.39 16.21 -12.47
N ASP A 6 -26.14 14.89 -12.43
CA ASP A 6 -24.93 14.30 -11.83
C ASP A 6 -23.67 14.54 -12.68
N LEU A 7 -22.51 14.02 -12.24
CA LEU A 7 -21.22 14.11 -12.94
C LEU A 7 -21.25 13.65 -14.41
N TYR A 8 -22.19 12.75 -14.75
CA TYR A 8 -22.36 12.11 -16.05
C TYR A 8 -23.53 12.71 -16.86
N GLY A 9 -24.16 13.77 -16.34
CA GLY A 9 -25.27 14.46 -16.99
C GLY A 9 -26.64 13.86 -16.70
N TRP A 10 -26.77 12.79 -15.92
CA TRP A 10 -28.08 12.20 -15.63
C TRP A 10 -28.89 13.06 -14.67
N PHE A 11 -30.20 13.19 -14.91
CA PHE A 11 -31.11 13.92 -14.03
C PHE A 11 -31.07 13.39 -12.60
N ALA A 12 -30.81 14.26 -11.64
CA ALA A 12 -30.58 13.92 -10.23
C ALA A 12 -31.69 14.43 -9.28
N GLY A 13 -32.63 15.26 -9.76
CA GLY A 13 -33.74 15.77 -8.95
C GLY A 13 -34.05 17.25 -9.19
N GLY A 14 -35.15 17.73 -8.63
CA GLY A 14 -35.47 19.17 -8.57
C GLY A 14 -34.94 19.77 -7.26
N VAL A 15 -34.32 20.94 -7.33
CA VAL A 15 -33.74 21.64 -6.18
C VAL A 15 -34.30 23.05 -6.03
N ALA A 16 -34.30 23.59 -4.80
CA ALA A 16 -34.91 24.88 -4.51
C ALA A 16 -34.13 26.09 -5.07
N ALA A 17 -32.80 25.98 -5.15
CA ALA A 17 -31.90 27.04 -5.57
C ALA A 17 -30.97 26.57 -6.71
N ALA A 18 -30.52 27.51 -7.55
CA ALA A 18 -29.60 27.20 -8.63
C ALA A 18 -28.18 26.95 -8.09
N GLY A 19 -27.51 25.95 -8.65
CA GLY A 19 -26.11 25.59 -8.41
C GLY A 19 -25.38 25.24 -9.72
N LEU A 20 -24.11 24.83 -9.61
CA LEU A 20 -23.21 24.61 -10.76
C LEU A 20 -23.70 23.54 -11.76
N ARG A 21 -24.48 22.55 -11.31
CA ARG A 21 -25.03 21.47 -12.14
C ARG A 21 -26.55 21.50 -12.20
N THR A 22 -27.13 22.70 -12.28
CA THR A 22 -28.58 22.87 -12.32
C THR A 22 -29.01 23.66 -13.55
N VAL A 23 -30.17 23.33 -14.09
CA VAL A 23 -30.77 24.03 -15.24
C VAL A 23 -32.21 24.42 -14.95
N PRO A 24 -32.69 25.58 -15.42
CA PRO A 24 -34.05 26.03 -15.17
C PRO A 24 -35.11 25.27 -16.00
N GLY A 25 -34.71 24.66 -17.12
CA GLY A 25 -35.60 23.90 -17.99
C GLY A 25 -35.93 22.52 -17.42
N ALA A 26 -37.21 22.15 -17.41
CA ALA A 26 -37.67 20.86 -16.93
C ALA A 26 -37.25 19.71 -17.86
N PRO A 27 -36.84 18.53 -17.32
CA PRO A 27 -36.58 17.36 -18.13
C PRO A 27 -37.89 16.74 -18.66
N PRO A 28 -37.84 15.99 -19.77
CA PRO A 28 -38.99 15.23 -20.28
C PRO A 28 -39.49 14.14 -19.32
N SER A 29 -38.63 13.66 -18.41
CA SER A 29 -38.95 12.71 -17.36
C SER A 29 -38.16 13.04 -16.10
N GLN A 30 -38.80 12.90 -14.94
CA GLN A 30 -38.16 13.05 -13.63
C GLN A 30 -37.75 11.70 -13.02
N SER A 31 -37.67 10.64 -13.83
CA SER A 31 -37.14 9.34 -13.39
C SER A 31 -35.69 9.48 -12.93
N THR A 32 -35.38 8.90 -11.78
CA THR A 32 -34.02 8.76 -11.24
C THR A 32 -33.57 7.30 -11.22
N THR A 33 -34.10 6.48 -12.15
CA THR A 33 -33.77 5.05 -12.23
C THR A 33 -32.25 4.84 -12.34
N THR A 34 -31.80 3.78 -11.68
CA THR A 34 -30.43 3.28 -11.74
C THR A 34 -30.36 1.91 -12.45
N THR A 35 -31.46 1.48 -13.07
CA THR A 35 -31.52 0.24 -13.84
C THR A 35 -30.91 0.48 -15.23
N GLU A 36 -29.86 -0.28 -15.56
CA GLU A 36 -29.21 -0.26 -16.87
C GLU A 36 -30.23 -0.42 -18.01
N GLY A 37 -30.13 0.44 -19.02
CA GLY A 37 -30.99 0.45 -20.21
C GLY A 37 -32.35 1.15 -20.03
N GLU A 38 -32.81 1.44 -18.81
CA GLU A 38 -34.07 2.16 -18.63
C GLU A 38 -33.95 3.64 -19.05
N PRO A 39 -34.99 4.22 -19.68
CA PRO A 39 -34.92 5.59 -20.17
C PRO A 39 -34.84 6.61 -19.01
N ARG A 40 -33.77 7.40 -18.98
CA ARG A 40 -33.54 8.50 -18.03
C ARG A 40 -33.16 9.78 -18.78
N ALA A 41 -33.56 10.93 -18.24
CA ALA A 41 -33.18 12.22 -18.81
C ALA A 41 -31.68 12.48 -18.58
N ASN A 42 -30.97 12.87 -19.63
CA ASN A 42 -29.55 13.23 -19.60
C ASN A 42 -29.37 14.64 -20.19
N TRP A 43 -28.68 15.51 -19.47
CA TRP A 43 -28.35 16.87 -19.89
C TRP A 43 -27.14 16.86 -20.82
N THR A 44 -27.33 17.38 -22.03
CA THR A 44 -26.30 17.38 -23.09
C THR A 44 -25.44 18.65 -23.13
N GLY A 45 -25.64 19.57 -22.18
CA GLY A 45 -25.05 20.92 -22.20
C GLY A 45 -26.00 22.00 -22.73
N SER A 46 -26.96 21.63 -23.58
CA SER A 46 -27.96 22.56 -24.15
C SER A 46 -29.40 22.13 -23.95
N ALA A 47 -29.68 20.82 -23.85
CA ALA A 47 -31.03 20.28 -23.69
C ALA A 47 -31.03 18.95 -22.94
N TRP A 48 -32.19 18.63 -22.36
CA TRP A 48 -32.50 17.31 -21.83
C TRP A 48 -32.85 16.35 -22.95
N VAL A 49 -32.23 15.18 -22.96
CA VAL A 49 -32.50 14.10 -23.92
C VAL A 49 -32.77 12.81 -23.15
N MET A 50 -33.82 12.08 -23.52
CA MET A 50 -34.05 10.74 -22.98
C MET A 50 -33.04 9.78 -23.57
N ARG A 51 -32.24 9.14 -22.71
CA ARG A 51 -31.26 8.13 -23.10
C ARG A 51 -31.43 6.89 -22.22
N PRO A 52 -31.11 5.68 -22.72
CA PRO A 52 -30.97 4.50 -21.88
C PRO A 52 -29.93 4.80 -20.80
N TYR A 53 -30.29 4.64 -19.52
CA TYR A 53 -29.38 4.86 -18.41
C TYR A 53 -28.20 3.90 -18.52
N VAL A 54 -27.00 4.45 -18.35
CA VAL A 54 -25.75 3.70 -18.25
C VAL A 54 -25.19 3.98 -16.88
N ALA A 55 -25.00 2.94 -16.09
CA ALA A 55 -24.37 3.04 -14.79
C ALA A 55 -22.93 3.50 -14.99
N PRO A 56 -22.46 4.50 -14.23
CA PRO A 56 -21.06 4.84 -14.19
C PRO A 56 -20.24 3.58 -13.91
N LEU A 57 -19.13 3.40 -14.63
CA LEU A 57 -18.18 2.34 -14.29
C LEU A 57 -17.79 2.54 -12.81
N PRO A 58 -17.76 1.46 -12.00
CA PRO A 58 -17.25 1.57 -10.66
C PRO A 58 -15.82 2.13 -10.76
N GLU A 59 -15.57 3.21 -10.01
CA GLU A 59 -14.22 3.75 -9.92
C GLU A 59 -13.31 2.61 -9.43
N PRO A 60 -12.17 2.34 -10.10
CA PRO A 60 -11.26 1.32 -9.62
C PRO A 60 -10.91 1.67 -8.18
N GLU A 61 -11.22 0.78 -7.24
CA GLU A 61 -10.81 0.95 -5.85
C GLU A 61 -9.33 1.31 -5.86
N ALA A 62 -9.00 2.50 -5.34
CA ALA A 62 -7.61 2.87 -5.12
C ALA A 62 -6.97 1.71 -4.34
N PRO A 63 -5.81 1.19 -4.76
CA PRO A 63 -5.21 0.06 -4.07
C PRO A 63 -5.11 0.42 -2.59
N ALA A 64 -5.73 -0.40 -1.73
CA ALA A 64 -5.68 -0.21 -0.30
C ALA A 64 -4.19 -0.09 0.07
N VAL A 65 -3.80 1.04 0.64
CA VAL A 65 -2.43 1.24 1.11
C VAL A 65 -2.18 0.11 2.11
N ALA A 66 -1.32 -0.84 1.75
CA ALA A 66 -1.05 -1.99 2.60
C ALA A 66 -0.58 -1.46 3.95
N ALA A 67 -1.28 -1.84 5.03
CA ALA A 67 -0.91 -1.42 6.36
C ALA A 67 0.55 -1.84 6.63
N PRO A 68 1.39 -0.96 7.22
CA PRO A 68 2.79 -1.26 7.46
C PRO A 68 2.92 -2.53 8.31
N ARG A 69 3.82 -3.44 7.90
CA ARG A 69 3.98 -4.76 8.54
C ARG A 69 5.00 -4.66 9.66
N VAL A 70 4.57 -4.01 10.73
CA VAL A 70 5.40 -3.70 11.90
C VAL A 70 5.45 -4.88 12.87
N VAL A 71 6.64 -5.21 13.33
CA VAL A 71 6.91 -6.22 14.37
C VAL A 71 7.81 -5.66 15.47
N SER A 72 7.73 -6.20 16.67
CA SER A 72 8.72 -5.90 17.72
C SER A 72 10.12 -6.42 17.34
N VAL A 73 11.17 -5.72 17.80
CA VAL A 73 12.57 -6.07 17.53
C VAL A 73 12.90 -7.52 17.90
N LEU A 74 12.44 -7.96 19.07
CA LEU A 74 12.66 -9.34 19.53
C LEU A 74 12.00 -10.36 18.61
N ARG A 75 10.81 -10.06 18.08
CA ARG A 75 10.07 -10.95 17.20
C ARG A 75 10.70 -11.02 15.83
N PHE A 76 11.19 -9.90 15.30
CA PHE A 76 12.05 -9.91 14.11
C PHE A 76 13.29 -10.80 14.30
N ARG A 77 14.05 -10.65 15.39
CA ARG A 77 15.21 -11.52 15.69
C ARG A 77 14.86 -13.00 15.85
N ARG A 78 13.61 -13.32 16.22
CA ARG A 78 13.12 -14.71 16.32
C ARG A 78 12.74 -15.33 14.97
N ARG A 79 12.68 -14.53 13.91
CA ARG A 79 12.53 -15.04 12.54
C ARG A 79 13.82 -15.69 12.02
N PHE A 80 14.96 -15.38 12.64
CA PHE A 80 16.26 -16.01 12.35
C PHE A 80 16.52 -17.20 13.26
N THR A 81 17.13 -18.26 12.72
CA THR A 81 17.58 -19.42 13.48
C THR A 81 18.76 -19.05 14.39
N PRO A 82 19.03 -19.83 15.45
CA PRO A 82 20.23 -19.66 16.28
C PRO A 82 21.53 -19.64 15.46
N GLU A 83 21.65 -20.51 14.47
CA GLU A 83 22.81 -20.66 13.61
C GLU A 83 23.00 -19.42 12.71
N GLU A 84 21.92 -18.92 12.11
CA GLU A 84 21.92 -17.69 11.31
C GLU A 84 22.36 -16.50 12.15
N LYS A 85 21.82 -16.36 13.36
CA LYS A 85 22.24 -15.31 14.29
C LYS A 85 23.73 -15.41 14.63
N ALA A 86 24.22 -16.62 14.91
CA ALA A 86 25.64 -16.81 15.19
C ALA A 86 26.51 -16.47 13.97
N ALA A 87 26.08 -16.83 12.75
CA ALA A 87 26.78 -16.50 11.52
C ALA A 87 26.83 -14.98 11.26
N ILE A 88 25.72 -14.27 11.50
CA ILE A 88 25.65 -12.81 11.41
C ILE A 88 26.61 -12.15 12.41
N GLU A 89 26.57 -12.57 13.69
CA GLU A 89 27.46 -12.04 14.72
C GLU A 89 28.93 -12.34 14.38
N TRP A 90 29.23 -13.54 13.87
CA TRP A 90 30.57 -13.93 13.42
C TRP A 90 31.06 -13.09 12.23
N ALA A 91 30.19 -12.77 11.28
CA ALA A 91 30.48 -11.90 10.14
C ALA A 91 30.72 -10.45 10.55
N ALA A 92 30.10 -9.99 11.65
CA ALA A 92 30.28 -8.64 12.20
C ALA A 92 31.58 -8.47 13.01
N VAL A 93 32.34 -9.54 13.28
CA VAL A 93 33.63 -9.47 13.99
C VAL A 93 34.70 -8.88 13.08
N ASP A 94 35.34 -7.80 13.53
CA ASP A 94 36.52 -7.23 12.86
C ASP A 94 37.73 -8.15 13.06
N ARG A 95 38.39 -8.48 11.95
CA ARG A 95 39.54 -9.38 11.92
C ARG A 95 40.73 -8.67 11.27
N PRO A 96 41.79 -8.34 12.03
CA PRO A 96 42.90 -7.53 11.53
C PRO A 96 43.66 -8.17 10.36
N GLU A 97 43.60 -9.48 10.23
CA GLU A 97 44.20 -10.26 9.14
C GLU A 97 43.42 -10.19 7.82
N GLN A 98 42.18 -9.68 7.83
CA GLN A 98 41.36 -9.55 6.64
C GLN A 98 41.65 -8.26 5.85
N PRO A 99 41.39 -8.23 4.53
CA PRO A 99 41.48 -7.02 3.73
C PRO A 99 40.57 -5.91 4.28
N GLU A 100 40.97 -4.65 4.08
CA GLU A 100 40.22 -3.48 4.55
C GLU A 100 38.74 -3.51 4.15
N ALA A 101 38.43 -3.94 2.92
CA ALA A 101 37.05 -4.07 2.45
C ALA A 101 36.19 -5.00 3.33
N ALA A 102 36.72 -6.14 3.76
CA ALA A 102 35.99 -7.08 4.61
C ALA A 102 35.85 -6.55 6.04
N ARG A 103 36.85 -5.82 6.54
CA ARG A 103 36.80 -5.15 7.85
C ARG A 103 35.76 -4.02 7.86
N MET A 104 35.69 -3.24 6.78
CA MET A 104 34.67 -2.21 6.58
C MET A 104 33.26 -2.83 6.50
N GLN A 105 33.13 -3.97 5.84
CA GLN A 105 31.86 -4.70 5.79
C GLN A 105 31.42 -5.21 7.17
N ALA A 106 32.34 -5.76 7.97
CA ALA A 106 32.06 -6.16 9.35
C ALA A 106 31.61 -4.96 10.21
N ALA A 107 32.25 -3.79 10.02
CA ALA A 107 31.86 -2.55 10.69
C ALA A 107 30.46 -2.08 10.26
N ALA A 108 30.14 -2.16 8.97
CA ALA A 108 28.81 -1.82 8.44
C ALA A 108 27.72 -2.75 9.03
N LEU A 109 27.96 -4.06 9.05
CA LEU A 109 27.04 -5.02 9.69
C LEU A 109 26.82 -4.67 11.16
N ARG A 110 27.89 -4.36 11.90
CA ARG A 110 27.78 -3.98 13.32
C ARG A 110 26.95 -2.70 13.52
N ALA A 111 27.11 -1.70 12.65
CA ALA A 111 26.29 -0.50 12.68
C ALA A 111 24.81 -0.84 12.48
N THR A 112 24.48 -1.65 11.46
CA THR A 112 23.08 -2.04 11.21
C THR A 112 22.46 -2.83 12.36
N LEU A 113 23.23 -3.71 13.02
CA LEU A 113 22.77 -4.45 14.20
C LEU A 113 22.52 -3.51 15.40
N ALA A 114 23.33 -2.47 15.56
CA ALA A 114 23.14 -1.46 16.60
C ALA A 114 21.88 -0.62 16.34
N ASP A 115 21.63 -0.21 15.09
CA ASP A 115 20.42 0.51 14.69
C ASP A 115 19.17 -0.33 14.94
N GLN A 116 19.20 -1.62 14.54
CA GLN A 116 18.12 -2.57 14.82
C GLN A 116 17.87 -2.76 16.32
N ALA A 117 18.93 -2.77 17.13
CA ALA A 117 18.81 -2.88 18.59
C ALA A 117 18.25 -1.60 19.24
N ALA A 118 18.49 -0.43 18.64
CA ALA A 118 17.97 0.86 19.09
C ALA A 118 16.55 1.17 18.58
N ALA A 119 16.07 0.43 17.57
CA ALA A 119 14.74 0.60 17.02
C ALA A 119 13.64 0.27 18.05
N GLN A 120 12.53 1.00 17.99
CA GLN A 120 11.34 0.67 18.81
C GLN A 120 10.56 -0.50 18.19
N PHE A 121 10.54 -0.56 16.87
CA PHE A 121 9.89 -1.58 16.07
C PHE A 121 10.61 -1.74 14.74
N ILE A 122 10.34 -2.84 14.04
CA ILE A 122 10.87 -3.13 12.72
C ILE A 122 9.70 -3.18 11.73
N ASP A 123 9.74 -2.37 10.69
CA ASP A 123 8.81 -2.48 9.56
C ASP A 123 9.40 -3.42 8.50
N LEU A 124 8.68 -4.48 8.18
CA LEU A 124 9.14 -5.46 7.19
C LEU A 124 9.01 -4.97 5.75
N GLU A 125 8.20 -3.93 5.50
CA GLU A 125 8.06 -3.30 4.19
C GLU A 125 9.02 -2.12 4.00
N ASP A 126 9.78 -1.75 5.04
CA ASP A 126 10.82 -0.74 4.93
C ASP A 126 11.96 -1.23 4.02
N LEU A 127 12.34 -0.39 3.06
CA LEU A 127 13.34 -0.73 2.05
C LEU A 127 14.71 -1.01 2.67
N ALA A 128 15.11 -0.27 3.72
CA ALA A 128 16.40 -0.48 4.35
C ALA A 128 16.43 -1.82 5.11
N THR A 129 15.33 -2.17 5.79
CA THR A 129 15.16 -3.48 6.44
C THR A 129 15.22 -4.61 5.42
N ALA A 130 14.49 -4.50 4.31
CA ALA A 130 14.49 -5.50 3.26
C ALA A 130 15.88 -5.67 2.62
N GLN A 131 16.56 -4.57 2.29
CA GLN A 131 17.90 -4.60 1.74
C GLN A 131 18.92 -5.20 2.72
N GLY A 132 18.84 -4.87 4.01
CA GLY A 132 19.72 -5.44 5.03
C GLY A 132 19.66 -6.97 5.07
N VAL A 133 18.45 -7.54 5.06
CA VAL A 133 18.28 -9.01 5.06
C VAL A 133 18.73 -9.63 3.73
N GLN A 134 18.47 -8.98 2.59
CA GLN A 134 18.92 -9.44 1.27
C GLN A 134 20.45 -9.41 1.15
N VAL A 135 21.12 -8.42 1.75
CA VAL A 135 22.58 -8.35 1.79
C VAL A 135 23.14 -9.57 2.52
N LEU A 136 22.55 -9.98 3.66
CA LEU A 136 23.00 -11.17 4.38
C LEU A 136 22.96 -12.45 3.52
N GLU A 137 21.93 -12.59 2.68
CA GLU A 137 21.83 -13.68 1.71
C GLU A 137 22.87 -13.56 0.59
N SER A 138 23.06 -12.36 0.02
CA SER A 138 24.07 -12.12 -1.02
C SER A 138 25.51 -12.40 -0.56
N LEU A 139 25.76 -12.27 0.74
CA LEU A 139 27.03 -12.54 1.39
C LEU A 139 27.20 -14.02 1.78
N GLY A 140 26.19 -14.86 1.53
CA GLY A 140 26.17 -16.27 1.93
C GLY A 140 26.10 -16.49 3.44
N ILE A 141 25.70 -15.47 4.22
CA ILE A 141 25.44 -15.60 5.66
C ILE A 141 24.09 -16.30 5.88
N LEU A 142 23.14 -16.07 4.97
CA LEU A 142 21.87 -16.79 4.89
C LEU A 142 21.86 -17.68 3.65
N ASP A 143 21.14 -18.80 3.73
CA ASP A 143 20.89 -19.67 2.58
C ASP A 143 20.04 -18.95 1.50
N PRO A 144 20.18 -19.33 0.22
CA PRO A 144 19.37 -18.73 -0.86
C PRO A 144 17.86 -18.89 -0.64
N GLY A 145 17.11 -17.81 -0.79
CA GLY A 145 15.67 -17.73 -0.58
C GLY A 145 15.26 -17.51 0.89
N ARG A 146 16.21 -17.52 1.82
CA ARG A 146 15.94 -17.32 3.24
C ARG A 146 15.56 -15.89 3.57
N ALA A 147 16.14 -14.91 2.87
CA ALA A 147 15.78 -13.51 3.05
C ALA A 147 14.28 -13.27 2.75
N LEU A 148 13.80 -13.86 1.66
CA LEU A 148 12.39 -13.79 1.28
C LEU A 148 11.50 -14.41 2.36
N GLN A 149 11.85 -15.59 2.88
CA GLN A 149 11.09 -16.21 3.95
C GLN A 149 10.99 -15.33 5.21
N ILE A 150 12.08 -14.65 5.60
CA ILE A 150 12.10 -13.77 6.77
C ILE A 150 11.19 -12.55 6.58
N LEU A 151 11.16 -11.96 5.38
CA LEU A 151 10.42 -10.74 5.08
C LEU A 151 8.95 -11.01 4.72
N SER A 152 8.66 -12.04 3.94
CA SER A 152 7.32 -12.31 3.39
C SER A 152 6.47 -13.23 4.26
N SER A 153 7.02 -13.88 5.30
CA SER A 153 6.23 -14.71 6.20
C SER A 153 5.11 -13.90 6.87
N PRO A 154 3.87 -14.43 6.94
CA PRO A 154 2.76 -13.75 7.60
C PRO A 154 3.13 -13.27 8.99
N VAL A 155 2.76 -12.04 9.33
CA VAL A 155 2.97 -11.48 10.67
C VAL A 155 1.87 -12.04 11.58
N ASN A 156 2.26 -12.73 12.65
CA ASN A 156 1.32 -13.22 13.64
C ASN A 156 0.97 -12.11 14.64
N GLN A 157 -0.20 -12.22 15.28
CA GLN A 157 -0.62 -11.25 16.31
C GLN A 157 0.40 -11.11 17.45
N SER A 158 1.09 -12.20 17.81
CA SER A 158 2.13 -12.20 18.85
C SER A 158 3.43 -11.47 18.46
N GLU A 159 3.57 -11.05 17.21
CA GLU A 159 4.73 -10.34 16.68
C GLU A 159 4.58 -8.83 16.71
N LEU A 160 3.35 -8.34 16.83
CA LEU A 160 3.04 -6.92 16.91
C LEU A 160 3.72 -6.27 18.14
N PRO A 161 4.17 -5.01 18.03
CA PRO A 161 4.80 -4.27 19.12
C PRO A 161 3.87 -4.02 20.31
#